data_AF-A0A843GQD3-F1
#
_entry.id   AF-A0A843GQD3-F1
#
_cell.length_a   1.000
_cell.length_b   1.000
_cell.length_c   1.000
_cell.angle_alpha   90.00
_cell.angle_beta   90.00
_cell.angle_gamma   90.00
#
_symmetry.space_group_name_H-M   'P 1'
#
loop_
_entity.id
_entity.type
_entity.pdbx_description
1 polymer ?
#
loop_
_entity_poly.entity_id
_entity_poly.type
_entity_poly.pdbx_seq_one_letter_code
_entity_poly.pdbx_strand_id
1 'polypeptide(L)'
;MATVIFSNMGDTDTAVLKYIWMGIPKVKVVEITSDTVNPKALVNEAIENEHDTLIMCGHGMPQGLMNPSFKGGAYLVDATNYKKIKCNRVIAVWCHAKDFAERYGVKGFWSSMFISNKGEASANGIYTVSGKSITEQEILFCVRLNELIRNYVPMKTWIDKLKEQADYTNPVVKFNYDGLRYYKVAPTPKVQAATYYSSITRSESSRWGYDFDDDFDDGITYVEDVDGPTVPAKSFRPAVYDGVSKNPVVGYKPKGDYGIRKTSLKDADELTPPKHKHKLSRKARREHLARLEAEIEQEDNFPIEVWGATD
;
A
#
# COMPACT_ATOMS: atom_id res chain seq x y z
N MET A 1 11.00 -17.05 4.78
CA MET A 1 9.71 -17.08 5.52
C MET A 1 9.14 -15.68 5.35
N ALA A 2 7.82 -15.51 5.26
CA ALA A 2 7.25 -14.18 5.16
C ALA A 2 6.22 -13.95 6.25
N THR A 3 6.18 -12.74 6.78
CA THR A 3 5.15 -12.29 7.72
C THR A 3 4.29 -11.24 7.04
N VAL A 4 2.98 -11.40 7.11
CA VAL A 4 1.99 -10.46 6.60
C VAL A 4 1.31 -9.80 7.78
N ILE A 5 1.30 -8.47 7.80
CA ILE A 5 0.42 -7.67 8.65
C ILE A 5 -0.70 -7.16 7.76
N PHE A 6 -1.90 -7.67 7.99
CA PHE A 6 -3.08 -7.30 7.23
C PHE A 6 -4.05 -6.51 8.11
N SER A 7 -4.19 -5.22 7.83
CA SER A 7 -5.19 -4.36 8.45
C SER A 7 -6.52 -4.56 7.72
N ASN A 8 -7.35 -5.46 8.25
CA ASN A 8 -8.65 -5.79 7.69
C ASN A 8 -9.73 -4.90 8.32
N MET A 9 -10.16 -3.87 7.58
CA MET A 9 -11.26 -2.99 7.97
C MET A 9 -12.64 -3.62 7.79
N GLY A 10 -12.73 -4.79 7.15
CA GLY A 10 -13.98 -5.47 6.84
C GLY A 10 -14.68 -4.99 5.57
N ASP A 11 -14.04 -4.10 4.80
CA ASP A 11 -14.51 -3.64 3.50
C ASP A 11 -14.05 -4.51 2.32
N THR A 12 -14.67 -4.29 1.18
CA THR A 12 -14.34 -4.98 -0.08
C THR A 12 -13.02 -4.51 -0.68
N ASP A 13 -12.64 -3.26 -0.45
CA ASP A 13 -11.46 -2.62 -1.04
C ASP A 13 -10.18 -3.29 -0.57
N THR A 14 -10.08 -3.62 0.72
CA THR A 14 -8.89 -4.30 1.26
C THR A 14 -8.95 -5.82 1.13
N ALA A 15 -10.12 -6.40 0.87
CA ALA A 15 -10.30 -7.85 0.80
C ALA A 15 -9.52 -8.51 -0.36
N VAL A 16 -9.21 -7.76 -1.43
CA VAL A 16 -8.42 -8.25 -2.57
C VAL A 16 -6.92 -8.31 -2.25
N LEU A 17 -6.44 -7.58 -1.24
CA LEU A 17 -5.00 -7.56 -0.89
C LEU A 17 -4.50 -8.95 -0.48
N LYS A 18 -5.38 -9.85 -0.03
CA LYS A 18 -5.04 -11.26 0.25
C LYS A 18 -4.37 -11.99 -0.93
N TYR A 19 -4.65 -11.57 -2.17
CA TYR A 19 -4.01 -12.14 -3.35
C TYR A 19 -2.49 -11.91 -3.36
N ILE A 20 -1.96 -10.92 -2.62
CA ILE A 20 -0.52 -10.65 -2.49
C ILE A 20 0.24 -11.82 -1.85
N TRP A 21 -0.39 -12.55 -0.90
CA TRP A 21 0.27 -13.65 -0.17
C TRP A 21 -0.40 -15.02 -0.34
N MET A 22 -1.56 -15.09 -0.99
CA MET A 22 -2.29 -16.34 -1.17
C MET A 22 -1.43 -17.39 -1.89
N GLY A 23 -1.39 -18.61 -1.32
CA GLY A 23 -0.66 -19.74 -1.91
C GLY A 23 0.87 -19.67 -1.76
N ILE A 24 1.44 -18.64 -1.15
CA ILE A 24 2.86 -18.61 -0.79
C ILE A 24 3.09 -19.57 0.39
N PRO A 25 4.05 -20.51 0.31
CA PRO A 25 4.32 -21.43 1.40
C PRO A 25 4.99 -20.72 2.58
N LYS A 26 4.68 -21.14 3.81
CA LYS A 26 5.31 -20.64 5.06
C LYS A 26 5.16 -19.12 5.25
N VAL A 27 3.94 -18.62 5.07
CA VAL A 27 3.55 -17.25 5.44
C VAL A 27 2.90 -17.26 6.83
N LYS A 28 3.39 -16.41 7.74
CA LYS A 28 2.70 -16.08 8.99
C LYS A 28 1.79 -14.87 8.72
N VAL A 29 0.48 -15.06 8.81
CA VAL A 29 -0.48 -13.95 8.64
C VAL A 29 -0.89 -13.46 10.03
N VAL A 30 -0.68 -12.17 10.27
CA VAL A 30 -1.17 -11.42 11.42
C VAL A 30 -2.25 -10.49 10.90
N GLU A 31 -3.47 -11.02 10.87
CA GLU A 31 -4.66 -10.29 10.47
C GLU A 31 -5.24 -9.55 11.66
N ILE A 32 -5.44 -8.24 11.50
CA ILE A 32 -6.00 -7.35 12.50
C ILE A 32 -7.38 -6.91 12.02
N THR A 33 -8.38 -7.06 12.88
CA THR A 33 -9.77 -6.63 12.68
C THR A 33 -10.20 -5.71 13.82
N SER A 34 -11.41 -5.13 13.74
CA SER A 34 -12.01 -4.30 14.80
C SER A 34 -12.07 -4.97 16.18
N ASP A 35 -12.16 -6.29 16.20
CA ASP A 35 -12.32 -7.12 17.40
C ASP A 35 -11.00 -7.64 17.95
N THR A 36 -9.89 -7.37 17.25
CA THR A 36 -8.57 -7.85 17.67
C THR A 36 -8.16 -7.20 18.99
N VAL A 37 -7.81 -8.03 19.96
CA VAL A 37 -7.32 -7.59 21.26
C VAL A 37 -5.82 -7.27 21.18
N ASN A 38 -5.41 -6.11 21.70
CA ASN A 38 -4.02 -5.63 21.71
C ASN A 38 -3.34 -5.63 20.32
N PRO A 39 -3.98 -5.05 19.28
CA PRO A 39 -3.51 -5.19 17.89
C PRO A 39 -2.10 -4.63 17.68
N LYS A 40 -1.76 -3.51 18.34
CA LYS A 40 -0.43 -2.89 18.24
C LYS A 40 0.69 -3.74 18.85
N ALA A 41 0.40 -4.50 19.91
CA ALA A 41 1.37 -5.41 20.51
C ALA A 41 1.65 -6.60 19.58
N LEU A 42 0.59 -7.20 19.01
CA LEU A 42 0.71 -8.29 18.03
C LEU A 42 1.52 -7.86 16.80
N VAL A 43 1.25 -6.66 16.30
CA VAL A 43 1.99 -6.08 15.16
C VAL A 43 3.45 -5.83 15.53
N ASN A 44 3.74 -5.26 16.71
CA ASN A 44 5.12 -5.06 17.15
C ASN A 44 5.90 -6.38 17.24
N GLU A 45 5.30 -7.40 17.85
CA GLU A 45 5.91 -8.74 17.94
C GLU A 45 6.14 -9.34 16.56
N ALA A 46 5.21 -9.17 15.63
CA ALA A 46 5.34 -9.65 14.26
C ALA A 46 6.49 -8.96 13.49
N ILE A 47 6.62 -7.64 13.64
CA ILE A 47 7.69 -6.84 13.01
C ILE A 47 9.06 -7.25 13.59
N GLU A 48 9.16 -7.37 14.91
CA GLU A 48 10.43 -7.67 15.59
C GLU A 48 10.96 -9.07 15.26
N ASN A 49 10.06 -10.04 15.07
CA ASN A 49 10.43 -11.43 14.80
C ASN A 49 10.65 -11.75 13.31
N GLU A 50 10.29 -10.85 12.39
CA GLU A 50 10.51 -11.06 10.95
C GLU A 50 11.82 -10.41 10.49
N HIS A 51 12.64 -11.16 9.77
CA HIS A 51 13.94 -10.70 9.28
C HIS A 51 14.12 -10.87 7.77
N ASP A 52 13.32 -11.71 7.13
CA ASP A 52 13.40 -12.00 5.70
C ASP A 52 12.43 -11.11 4.91
N THR A 53 11.12 -11.36 4.98
CA THR A 53 10.12 -10.66 4.18
C THR A 53 8.92 -10.22 5.01
N LEU A 54 8.71 -8.91 5.11
CA LEU A 54 7.56 -8.30 5.78
C LEU A 54 6.64 -7.65 4.74
N ILE A 55 5.38 -8.07 4.73
CA ILE A 55 4.31 -7.51 3.90
C ILE A 55 3.35 -6.79 4.84
N MET A 56 3.05 -5.53 4.58
CA MET A 56 2.14 -4.70 5.35
C MET A 56 1.12 -4.10 4.41
N CYS A 57 -0.17 -4.33 4.66
CA CYS A 57 -1.20 -3.90 3.72
C CYS A 57 -2.57 -3.70 4.37
N GLY A 58 -3.38 -2.86 3.75
CA GLY A 58 -4.72 -2.48 4.19
C GLY A 58 -4.98 -1.01 3.89
N HIS A 59 -5.87 -0.39 4.67
CA HIS A 59 -6.05 1.07 4.65
C HIS A 59 -4.91 1.78 5.35
N GLY A 60 -4.65 3.01 4.93
CA GLY A 60 -3.60 3.81 5.54
C GLY A 60 -3.53 5.23 5.01
N MET A 61 -2.63 5.96 5.64
CA MET A 61 -2.36 7.36 5.40
C MET A 61 -0.83 7.57 5.41
N PRO A 62 -0.33 8.78 5.07
CA PRO A 62 1.09 9.10 5.15
C PRO A 62 1.72 8.86 6.53
N GLN A 63 0.90 8.94 7.59
CA GLN A 63 1.30 8.73 8.98
C GLN A 63 1.53 7.25 9.31
N GLY A 64 0.85 6.32 8.61
CA GLY A 64 0.92 4.91 8.95
C GLY A 64 -0.16 4.01 8.35
N LEU A 65 -0.02 2.71 8.62
CA LEU A 65 -1.03 1.68 8.35
C LEU A 65 -2.12 1.80 9.42
N MET A 66 -3.37 1.96 9.01
CA MET A 66 -4.49 2.21 9.94
C MET A 66 -4.78 1.01 10.84
N ASN A 67 -5.36 1.28 12.01
CA ASN A 67 -5.84 0.30 12.96
C ASN A 67 -7.36 0.15 12.82
N PRO A 68 -7.88 -1.01 12.40
CA PRO A 68 -9.32 -1.22 12.24
C PRO A 68 -10.16 -1.02 13.48
N SER A 69 -9.57 -1.20 14.65
CA SER A 69 -10.27 -0.98 15.91
C SER A 69 -10.22 0.47 16.38
N PHE A 70 -9.25 1.26 15.91
CA PHE A 70 -8.80 2.54 16.51
C PHE A 70 -8.47 2.49 18.02
N LYS A 71 -8.60 1.31 18.66
CA LYS A 71 -8.30 1.08 20.08
C LYS A 71 -6.79 1.07 20.26
N GLY A 72 -6.29 1.92 21.15
CA GLY A 72 -4.86 2.08 21.39
C GLY A 72 -4.12 2.86 20.28
N GLY A 73 -4.85 3.64 19.48
CA GLY A 73 -4.32 4.56 18.48
C GLY A 73 -4.81 4.28 17.05
N ALA A 74 -4.71 5.30 16.20
CA ALA A 74 -5.18 5.26 14.81
C ALA A 74 -4.37 4.34 13.90
N TYR A 75 -3.13 4.00 14.27
CA TYR A 75 -2.20 3.27 13.40
C TYR A 75 -1.57 2.06 14.08
N LEU A 76 -1.46 0.97 13.30
CA LEU A 76 -0.73 -0.25 13.64
C LEU A 76 0.78 -0.08 13.40
N VAL A 77 1.15 0.66 12.36
CA VAL A 77 2.54 0.97 12.02
C VAL A 77 2.66 2.47 11.84
N ASP A 78 3.46 3.14 12.66
CA ASP A 78 3.58 4.60 12.72
C ASP A 78 4.96 5.05 13.27
N ALA A 79 5.05 6.32 13.66
CA ALA A 79 6.23 6.93 14.28
C ALA A 79 6.78 6.16 15.51
N THR A 80 5.91 5.44 16.23
CA THR A 80 6.26 4.77 17.49
C THR A 80 6.97 3.44 17.27
N ASN A 81 6.77 2.79 16.11
CA ASN A 81 7.29 1.44 15.87
C ASN A 81 8.03 1.23 14.55
N TYR A 82 8.10 2.20 13.63
CA TYR A 82 8.83 2.04 12.36
C TYR A 82 10.29 1.59 12.54
N LYS A 83 10.96 2.03 13.62
CA LYS A 83 12.36 1.68 13.91
C LYS A 83 12.57 0.18 14.13
N LYS A 84 11.51 -0.56 14.47
CA LYS A 84 11.53 -2.01 14.68
C LYS A 84 11.61 -2.78 13.36
N ILE A 85 11.27 -2.15 12.23
CA ILE A 85 11.30 -2.78 10.91
C ILE A 85 12.77 -2.96 10.48
N LYS A 86 13.27 -4.20 10.56
CA LYS A 86 14.66 -4.58 10.21
C LYS A 86 14.75 -5.60 9.07
N CYS A 87 13.63 -5.94 8.45
CA CYS A 87 13.55 -7.01 7.46
C CYS A 87 14.35 -6.72 6.18
N ASN A 88 14.81 -7.78 5.50
CA ASN A 88 15.52 -7.66 4.23
C ASN A 88 14.62 -7.12 3.11
N ARG A 89 13.39 -7.61 3.04
CA ARG A 89 12.36 -7.23 2.07
C ARG A 89 11.16 -6.66 2.81
N VAL A 90 10.94 -5.35 2.66
CA VAL A 90 9.76 -4.66 3.20
C VAL A 90 8.87 -4.31 2.01
N ILE A 91 7.59 -4.68 2.11
CA ILE A 91 6.58 -4.51 1.07
C ILE A 91 5.37 -3.87 1.74
N ALA A 92 4.96 -2.72 1.24
CA ALA A 92 3.90 -1.92 1.84
C ALA A 92 2.88 -1.50 0.78
N VAL A 93 1.63 -1.88 0.98
CA VAL A 93 0.52 -1.59 0.07
C VAL A 93 -0.65 -1.00 0.86
N TRP A 94 -0.71 0.33 0.89
CA TRP A 94 -1.83 1.13 1.37
C TRP A 94 -1.75 2.54 0.74
N CYS A 95 -2.82 3.33 0.85
CA CYS A 95 -2.83 4.70 0.33
C CYS A 95 -1.76 5.56 1.03
N HIS A 96 -0.85 6.15 0.24
CA HIS A 96 0.27 6.97 0.72
C HIS A 96 1.40 6.24 1.46
N ALA A 97 1.57 4.93 1.24
CA ALA A 97 2.65 4.17 1.88
C ALA A 97 4.07 4.71 1.59
N LYS A 98 4.32 5.23 0.38
CA LYS A 98 5.62 5.82 0.04
C LYS A 98 5.94 7.03 0.92
N ASP A 99 4.92 7.78 1.33
CA ASP A 99 5.10 9.03 2.07
C ASP A 99 5.53 8.71 3.51
N PHE A 100 5.00 7.63 4.08
CA PHE A 100 5.50 7.03 5.32
C PHE A 100 6.98 6.62 5.20
N ALA A 101 7.34 5.93 4.12
CA ALA A 101 8.71 5.48 3.88
C ALA A 101 9.70 6.64 3.75
N GLU A 102 9.32 7.69 3.01
CA GLU A 102 10.09 8.92 2.85
C GLU A 102 10.21 9.70 4.16
N ARG A 103 9.16 9.73 4.99
CA ARG A 103 9.17 10.42 6.28
C ARG A 103 10.09 9.73 7.28
N TYR A 104 10.03 8.41 7.38
CA TYR A 104 10.73 7.65 8.42
C TYR A 104 12.00 6.93 7.94
N GLY A 105 12.38 7.10 6.67
CA GLY A 105 13.59 6.51 6.11
C GLY A 105 13.54 4.99 6.01
N VAL A 106 12.41 4.41 5.61
CA VAL A 106 12.24 2.95 5.53
C VAL A 106 12.48 2.46 4.09
N LYS A 107 13.51 1.62 3.91
CA LYS A 107 13.79 0.96 2.62
C LYS A 107 12.69 -0.05 2.27
N GLY A 108 12.50 -0.36 0.99
CA GLY A 108 11.51 -1.37 0.58
C GLY A 108 10.74 -1.00 -0.69
N PHE A 109 9.68 -1.76 -0.97
CA PHE A 109 8.71 -1.52 -2.03
C PHE A 109 7.43 -0.92 -1.44
N TRP A 110 6.94 0.18 -2.02
CA TRP A 110 5.86 0.98 -1.46
C TRP A 110 4.89 1.45 -2.55
N SER A 111 3.59 1.37 -2.29
CA SER A 111 2.56 2.09 -3.06
C SER A 111 2.57 3.59 -2.76
N SER A 112 2.03 4.42 -3.66
CA SER A 112 1.69 5.81 -3.34
C SER A 112 0.22 5.87 -2.90
N MET A 113 -0.53 6.90 -3.32
CA MET A 113 -1.97 6.78 -3.46
C MET A 113 -2.24 5.57 -4.37
N PHE A 114 -3.18 4.72 -3.96
CA PHE A 114 -3.52 3.51 -4.69
C PHE A 114 -5.03 3.44 -4.80
N ILE A 115 -5.56 3.79 -5.97
CA ILE A 115 -6.99 3.79 -6.25
C ILE A 115 -7.49 2.34 -6.25
N SER A 116 -8.40 2.04 -5.34
CA SER A 116 -9.03 0.75 -5.07
C SER A 116 -10.55 0.76 -5.29
N ASN A 117 -11.18 1.95 -5.31
CA ASN A 117 -12.61 2.10 -5.57
C ASN A 117 -12.95 3.32 -6.46
N LYS A 118 -14.23 3.43 -6.86
CA LYS A 118 -14.76 4.54 -7.69
C LYS A 118 -14.64 5.92 -7.02
N GLY A 119 -14.79 5.98 -5.70
CA GLY A 119 -14.69 7.20 -4.92
C GLY A 119 -13.29 7.82 -4.99
N GLU A 120 -12.26 6.99 -4.78
CA GLU A 120 -10.85 7.38 -4.92
C GLU A 120 -10.50 7.76 -6.35
N ALA A 121 -11.03 7.03 -7.35
CA ALA A 121 -10.83 7.36 -8.75
C ALA A 121 -11.38 8.76 -9.06
N SER A 122 -12.61 9.03 -8.64
CA SER A 122 -13.28 10.32 -8.81
C SER A 122 -12.56 11.45 -8.06
N ALA A 123 -12.03 11.18 -6.87
CA ALA A 123 -11.23 12.12 -6.08
C ALA A 123 -9.93 12.52 -6.79
N ASN A 124 -9.36 11.60 -7.58
CA ASN A 124 -8.14 11.81 -8.35
C ASN A 124 -8.40 12.18 -9.82
N GLY A 125 -9.63 12.61 -10.15
CA GLY A 125 -9.99 13.13 -11.48
C GLY A 125 -10.20 12.05 -12.55
N ILE A 126 -10.41 10.79 -12.16
CA ILE A 126 -10.65 9.66 -13.07
C ILE A 126 -12.11 9.22 -12.98
N TYR A 127 -12.91 9.55 -13.98
CA TYR A 127 -14.35 9.28 -14.02
C TYR A 127 -14.77 8.19 -15.03
N THR A 128 -13.81 7.69 -15.82
CA THR A 128 -14.10 6.85 -17.01
C THR A 128 -13.98 5.35 -16.74
N VAL A 129 -13.70 4.93 -15.51
CA VAL A 129 -13.43 3.52 -15.16
C VAL A 129 -14.51 3.02 -14.20
N SER A 130 -15.04 1.82 -14.47
CA SER A 130 -16.04 1.19 -13.60
C SER A 130 -15.39 0.59 -12.35
N GLY A 131 -16.16 0.44 -11.26
CA GLY A 131 -15.68 -0.17 -10.02
C GLY A 131 -15.18 -1.60 -10.25
N LYS A 132 -15.93 -2.38 -11.04
CA LYS A 132 -15.50 -3.71 -11.51
C LYS A 132 -14.13 -3.68 -12.17
N SER A 133 -13.88 -2.75 -13.09
CA SER A 133 -12.58 -2.64 -13.74
C SER A 133 -11.47 -2.26 -12.77
N ILE A 134 -11.75 -1.46 -11.73
CA ILE A 134 -10.77 -1.11 -10.69
C ILE A 134 -10.41 -2.36 -9.89
N THR A 135 -11.41 -3.09 -9.39
CA THR A 135 -11.22 -4.33 -8.62
C THR A 135 -10.46 -5.39 -9.41
N GLU A 136 -10.79 -5.58 -10.69
CA GLU A 136 -10.08 -6.52 -11.58
C GLU A 136 -8.59 -6.15 -11.71
N GLN A 137 -8.27 -4.87 -11.88
CA GLN A 137 -6.89 -4.40 -12.01
C GLN A 137 -6.11 -4.48 -10.69
N GLU A 138 -6.78 -4.29 -9.56
CA GLU A 138 -6.18 -4.48 -8.24
C GLU A 138 -5.86 -5.95 -7.94
N ILE A 139 -6.77 -6.86 -8.28
CA ILE A 139 -6.51 -8.31 -8.21
C ILE A 139 -5.30 -8.67 -9.07
N LEU A 140 -5.24 -8.18 -10.31
CA LEU A 140 -4.09 -8.42 -11.20
C LEU A 140 -2.79 -7.87 -10.60
N PHE A 141 -2.80 -6.66 -10.03
CA PHE A 141 -1.64 -6.12 -9.33
C PHE A 141 -1.19 -7.04 -8.18
N CYS A 142 -2.12 -7.47 -7.33
CA CYS A 142 -1.83 -8.34 -6.19
C CYS A 142 -1.23 -9.68 -6.61
N VAL A 143 -1.79 -10.30 -7.65
CA VAL A 143 -1.31 -11.57 -8.21
C VAL A 143 0.10 -11.42 -8.79
N ARG A 144 0.37 -10.36 -9.55
CA ARG A 144 1.70 -10.10 -10.11
C ARG A 144 2.73 -9.86 -9.01
N LEU A 145 2.35 -9.11 -7.97
CA LEU A 145 3.19 -8.89 -6.81
C LEU A 145 3.48 -10.21 -6.08
N ASN A 146 2.48 -11.08 -5.92
CA ASN A 146 2.64 -12.42 -5.37
C ASN A 146 3.67 -13.24 -6.15
N GLU A 147 3.60 -13.26 -7.48
CA GLU A 147 4.56 -13.99 -8.32
C GLU A 147 6.00 -13.50 -8.10
N LEU A 148 6.19 -12.18 -7.97
CA LEU A 148 7.50 -11.59 -7.66
C LEU A 148 7.98 -11.99 -6.26
N ILE A 149 7.07 -12.01 -5.28
CA ILE A 149 7.38 -12.41 -3.90
C ILE A 149 7.79 -13.87 -3.84
N ARG A 150 6.94 -14.74 -4.39
CA ARG A 150 7.05 -16.20 -4.36
C ARG A 150 8.31 -16.71 -5.02
N ASN A 151 8.68 -16.10 -6.15
CA ASN A 151 9.89 -16.46 -6.90
C ASN A 151 11.15 -15.76 -6.38
N TYR A 152 11.05 -15.02 -5.27
CA TYR A 152 12.16 -14.30 -4.65
C TYR A 152 12.90 -13.38 -5.64
N VAL A 153 12.15 -12.74 -6.54
CA VAL A 153 12.70 -11.87 -7.58
C VAL A 153 13.36 -10.65 -6.92
N PRO A 154 14.53 -10.17 -7.38
CA PRO A 154 15.17 -8.99 -6.81
C PRO A 154 14.26 -7.74 -6.85
N MET A 155 13.97 -7.12 -5.70
CA MET A 155 13.03 -5.99 -5.59
C MET A 155 13.36 -4.80 -6.51
N LYS A 156 14.65 -4.61 -6.82
CA LYS A 156 15.10 -3.54 -7.73
C LYS A 156 14.51 -3.62 -9.15
N THR A 157 14.02 -4.79 -9.56
CA THR A 157 13.42 -5.00 -10.89
C THR A 157 11.90 -5.05 -10.86
N TRP A 158 11.27 -4.91 -9.68
CA TRP A 158 9.83 -5.17 -9.54
C TRP A 158 8.97 -4.16 -10.26
N ILE A 159 9.30 -2.87 -10.14
CA ILE A 159 8.52 -1.81 -10.78
C ILE A 159 8.50 -2.04 -12.29
N ASP A 160 9.67 -2.24 -12.91
CA ASP A 160 9.77 -2.50 -14.35
C ASP A 160 8.92 -3.72 -14.78
N LYS A 161 9.04 -4.82 -14.03
CA LYS A 161 8.28 -6.06 -14.29
C LYS A 161 6.77 -5.89 -14.12
N LEU A 162 6.33 -5.12 -13.13
CA LEU A 162 4.92 -4.79 -12.95
C LEU A 162 4.43 -3.93 -14.12
N LYS A 163 5.19 -2.90 -14.51
CA LYS A 163 4.85 -1.99 -15.61
C LYS A 163 4.80 -2.71 -16.96
N GLU A 164 5.68 -3.66 -17.23
CA GLU A 164 5.69 -4.48 -18.45
C GLU A 164 4.39 -5.28 -18.66
N GLN A 165 3.67 -5.58 -17.57
CA GLN A 165 2.43 -6.35 -17.60
C GLN A 165 1.17 -5.49 -17.42
N ALA A 166 1.36 -4.20 -17.11
CA ALA A 166 0.28 -3.28 -16.83
C ALA A 166 -0.46 -2.87 -18.11
N ASP A 167 -1.79 -2.78 -18.03
CA ASP A 167 -2.58 -2.17 -19.07
C ASP A 167 -2.63 -0.65 -18.86
N TYR A 168 -1.68 0.05 -19.46
CA TYR A 168 -1.57 1.51 -19.39
C TYR A 168 -2.68 2.27 -20.13
N THR A 169 -3.56 1.58 -20.87
CA THR A 169 -4.75 2.21 -21.44
C THR A 169 -5.81 2.48 -20.37
N ASN A 170 -5.77 1.77 -19.25
CA ASN A 170 -6.59 2.04 -18.08
C ASN A 170 -5.95 3.16 -17.23
N PRO A 171 -6.62 4.31 -17.03
CA PRO A 171 -6.04 5.44 -16.30
C PRO A 171 -5.79 5.15 -14.81
N VAL A 172 -6.57 4.27 -14.18
CA VAL A 172 -6.33 3.84 -12.78
C VAL A 172 -5.06 3.00 -12.69
N VAL A 173 -4.86 2.07 -13.63
CA VAL A 173 -3.61 1.29 -13.71
C VAL A 173 -2.42 2.21 -13.89
N LYS A 174 -2.51 3.16 -14.84
CA LYS A 174 -1.45 4.14 -15.05
C LYS A 174 -1.14 4.91 -13.77
N PHE A 175 -2.16 5.44 -13.10
CA PHE A 175 -2.02 6.18 -11.85
C PHE A 175 -1.32 5.35 -10.77
N ASN A 176 -1.85 4.16 -10.46
CA ASN A 176 -1.34 3.28 -9.40
C ASN A 176 0.10 2.86 -9.68
N TYR A 177 0.41 2.44 -10.92
CA TYR A 177 1.72 1.91 -11.29
C TYR A 177 2.79 3.01 -11.38
N ASP A 178 2.43 4.23 -11.78
CA ASP A 178 3.34 5.38 -11.75
C ASP A 178 3.61 5.87 -10.31
N GLY A 179 2.72 5.54 -9.38
CA GLY A 179 2.88 5.78 -7.95
C GLY A 179 3.85 4.84 -7.23
N LEU A 180 4.17 3.67 -7.78
CA LEU A 180 5.02 2.67 -7.11
C LEU A 180 6.45 3.19 -6.87
N ARG A 181 7.01 2.88 -5.70
CA ARG A 181 8.38 3.28 -5.32
C ARG A 181 9.17 2.10 -4.76
N TYR A 182 10.46 2.09 -5.07
CA TYR A 182 11.42 1.16 -4.48
C TYR A 182 12.63 1.93 -3.95
N TYR A 183 12.88 1.81 -2.65
CA TYR A 183 14.02 2.40 -1.98
C TYR A 183 15.02 1.31 -1.62
N LYS A 184 16.15 1.25 -2.33
CA LYS A 184 17.24 0.30 -2.04
C LYS A 184 17.90 0.58 -0.69
N VAL A 185 18.04 1.86 -0.36
CA VAL A 185 18.54 2.39 0.90
C VAL A 185 17.46 3.26 1.53
N ALA A 186 17.54 3.51 2.84
CA ALA A 186 16.66 4.43 3.53
C ALA A 186 16.62 5.78 2.78
N PRO A 187 15.43 6.27 2.34
CA PRO A 187 15.34 7.61 1.77
C PRO A 187 15.71 8.65 2.83
N THR A 188 16.27 9.77 2.39
CA THR A 188 16.51 10.91 3.28
C THR A 188 15.16 11.42 3.78
N PRO A 189 14.95 11.52 5.11
CA PRO A 189 13.72 12.07 5.67
C PRO A 189 13.40 13.42 5.06
N LYS A 190 12.27 13.52 4.35
CA LYS A 190 11.74 14.82 3.94
C LYS A 190 11.06 15.45 5.15
N VAL A 191 11.55 16.61 5.59
CA VAL A 191 10.78 17.47 6.50
C VAL A 191 9.57 17.94 5.72
N GLN A 192 8.42 17.29 5.90
CA GLN A 192 7.17 17.72 5.28
C GLN A 192 6.59 18.86 6.11
N ALA A 193 6.42 20.04 5.50
CA ALA A 193 5.71 21.14 6.11
C ALA A 193 4.26 20.69 6.41
N ALA A 194 3.78 20.94 7.63
CA ALA A 194 2.50 20.50 8.16
C ALA A 194 1.28 20.93 7.31
N THR A 195 1.43 21.94 6.45
CA THR A 195 0.36 22.57 5.68
C THR A 195 -0.20 21.76 4.53
N TYR A 196 0.53 20.77 3.97
CA TYR A 196 0.04 20.03 2.80
C TYR A 196 -0.95 18.90 3.16
N TYR A 197 -0.85 18.36 4.38
CA TYR A 197 -1.69 17.23 4.79
C TYR A 197 -2.95 17.64 5.54
N SER A 198 -2.99 18.79 6.22
CA SER A 198 -4.23 19.26 6.89
C SER A 198 -5.39 19.50 5.90
N SER A 199 -5.09 19.86 4.65
CA SER A 199 -6.08 19.97 3.57
C SER A 199 -6.52 18.62 2.99
N ILE A 200 -5.64 17.62 2.97
CA ILE A 200 -5.94 16.26 2.52
C ILE A 200 -6.77 15.54 3.60
N THR A 201 -6.37 15.62 4.87
CA THR A 201 -7.06 14.94 5.97
C THR A 201 -8.48 15.46 6.16
N ARG A 202 -8.74 16.77 6.08
CA ARG A 202 -10.12 17.31 6.20
C ARG A 202 -11.00 17.01 4.99
N SER A 203 -10.46 17.07 3.78
CA SER A 203 -11.27 16.82 2.57
C SER A 203 -11.49 15.33 2.31
N GLU A 204 -10.59 14.45 2.75
CA GLU A 204 -10.76 13.01 2.65
C GLU A 204 -11.60 12.48 3.82
N SER A 205 -11.39 12.91 5.06
CA SER A 205 -12.16 12.40 6.20
C SER A 205 -13.66 12.69 6.11
N SER A 206 -14.03 13.93 5.79
CA SER A 206 -15.41 14.34 5.57
C SER A 206 -16.04 13.68 4.34
N ARG A 207 -15.21 13.23 3.38
CA ARG A 207 -15.65 12.53 2.17
C ARG A 207 -15.82 11.02 2.38
N TRP A 208 -15.13 10.45 3.37
CA TRP A 208 -15.23 9.04 3.77
C TRP A 208 -16.16 8.80 4.98
N GLY A 209 -16.87 9.83 5.46
CA GLY A 209 -17.79 9.74 6.59
C GLY A 209 -17.11 9.53 7.94
N TYR A 210 -15.80 9.84 8.04
CA TYR A 210 -15.06 9.86 9.29
C TYR A 210 -14.96 11.30 9.77
N ASP A 211 -15.84 11.71 10.69
CA ASP A 211 -15.71 13.00 11.38
C ASP A 211 -14.54 12.90 12.38
N PHE A 212 -13.37 13.41 11.99
CA PHE A 212 -12.30 13.75 12.93
C PHE A 212 -12.59 15.13 13.54
N ASP A 213 -13.68 15.22 14.31
CA ASP A 213 -14.13 16.48 14.93
C ASP A 213 -13.60 16.70 16.36
N ASP A 214 -12.54 15.99 16.75
CA ASP A 214 -11.84 16.27 18.00
C ASP A 214 -10.40 16.69 17.70
N ASP A 215 -10.00 17.81 18.28
CA ASP A 215 -8.64 18.38 18.27
C ASP A 215 -7.58 17.27 18.47
N PHE A 216 -7.02 16.82 17.34
CA PHE A 216 -5.94 15.84 17.33
C PHE A 216 -4.66 16.56 17.76
N ASP A 217 -4.44 16.61 19.08
CA ASP A 217 -3.14 16.91 19.66
C ASP A 217 -2.18 15.76 19.27
N ASP A 218 -1.27 16.05 18.34
CA ASP A 218 -0.24 15.12 17.89
C ASP A 218 0.84 14.88 18.96
N GLY A 219 0.74 15.56 20.12
CA GLY A 219 1.66 15.45 21.24
C GLY A 219 3.04 16.04 20.94
N ILE A 220 3.18 16.80 19.85
CA ILE A 220 4.45 17.43 19.45
C ILE A 220 4.48 18.84 20.01
N THR A 221 5.32 19.08 21.03
CA THR A 221 5.61 20.43 21.49
C THR A 221 6.57 21.09 20.51
N TYR A 222 6.07 22.01 19.69
CA TYR A 222 6.88 22.79 18.76
C TYR A 222 7.58 23.92 19.50
N VAL A 223 8.91 23.99 19.38
CA VAL A 223 9.67 25.17 19.82
C VAL A 223 9.44 26.25 18.76
N GLU A 224 8.85 27.37 19.15
CA GLU A 224 8.78 28.54 18.27
C GLU A 224 10.19 29.06 18.03
N ASP A 225 10.70 28.88 16.81
CA ASP A 225 11.97 29.46 16.40
C ASP A 225 11.80 30.99 16.30
N VAL A 226 12.39 31.66 17.28
CA VAL A 226 12.57 33.10 17.37
C VAL A 226 13.45 33.57 16.21
N ASP A 227 13.02 34.66 15.57
CA ASP A 227 13.61 35.35 14.40
C ASP A 227 15.12 35.13 14.17
N GLY A 228 15.45 34.45 13.06
CA GLY A 228 16.81 34.33 12.52
C GLY A 228 16.89 34.85 11.07
N PRO A 229 17.98 35.53 10.67
CA PRO A 229 18.00 36.42 9.51
C PRO A 229 17.97 35.68 8.17
N THR A 230 17.22 36.24 7.23
CA THR A 230 17.13 35.83 5.83
C THR A 230 18.48 35.95 5.12
N VAL A 231 18.96 34.85 4.54
CA VAL A 231 20.16 34.83 3.68
C VAL A 231 19.72 34.71 2.21
N PRO A 232 20.17 35.60 1.30
CA PRO A 232 19.72 35.56 -0.09
C PRO A 232 20.40 34.45 -0.90
N ALA A 233 19.60 33.82 -1.76
CA ALA A 233 20.02 32.75 -2.66
C ALA A 233 21.19 33.17 -3.56
N LYS A 234 22.29 32.42 -3.51
CA LYS A 234 23.36 32.48 -4.50
C LYS A 234 23.45 31.17 -5.27
N SER A 235 23.45 31.34 -6.59
CA SER A 235 23.65 30.36 -7.65
C SER A 235 24.89 29.48 -7.45
N PHE A 236 24.75 28.16 -7.60
CA PHE A 236 25.87 27.25 -7.81
C PHE A 236 25.64 26.39 -9.06
N ARG A 237 26.66 26.40 -9.94
CA ARG A 237 26.77 25.64 -11.20
C ARG A 237 27.19 24.18 -10.93
N PRO A 238 26.95 23.25 -11.88
CA PRO A 238 27.12 21.81 -11.64
C PRO A 238 28.59 21.38 -11.61
N ALA A 239 28.91 20.43 -10.73
CA ALA A 239 30.22 19.78 -10.66
C ALA A 239 30.36 18.67 -11.70
N VAL A 240 31.48 18.74 -12.41
CA VAL A 240 32.01 17.74 -13.35
C VAL A 240 32.44 16.50 -12.55
N TYR A 241 32.01 15.31 -12.97
CA TYR A 241 32.45 14.03 -12.40
C TYR A 241 33.70 13.56 -13.15
N ASP A 242 34.83 13.43 -12.44
CA ASP A 242 36.00 12.71 -12.92
C ASP A 242 35.91 11.22 -12.53
N GLY A 243 36.46 10.39 -13.41
CA GLY A 243 36.45 8.95 -13.27
C GLY A 243 37.52 8.46 -12.30
N VAL A 244 37.40 7.17 -11.98
CA VAL A 244 38.37 6.31 -11.30
C VAL A 244 38.17 6.17 -9.79
N SER A 245 37.41 5.15 -9.41
CA SER A 245 37.65 4.37 -8.20
C SER A 245 37.42 2.89 -8.51
N LYS A 246 38.50 2.13 -8.43
CA LYS A 246 38.59 0.68 -8.62
C LYS A 246 38.38 0.01 -7.26
N ASN A 247 37.38 -0.85 -7.13
CA ASN A 247 37.41 -2.01 -6.23
C ASN A 247 36.45 -3.10 -6.73
N PRO A 248 36.83 -4.39 -6.70
CA PRO A 248 36.14 -5.46 -7.40
C PRO A 248 34.88 -5.91 -6.65
N VAL A 249 33.73 -5.89 -7.34
CA VAL A 249 32.49 -6.51 -6.85
C VAL A 249 32.55 -8.00 -7.14
N VAL A 250 32.53 -8.80 -6.08
CA VAL A 250 32.40 -10.27 -6.10
C VAL A 250 31.13 -10.64 -6.88
N GLY A 251 31.32 -11.32 -8.01
CA GLY A 251 30.25 -11.70 -8.93
C GLY A 251 29.38 -12.82 -8.38
N TYR A 252 28.14 -12.50 -8.03
CA TYR A 252 27.07 -13.49 -7.92
C TYR A 252 26.44 -13.67 -9.32
N LYS A 253 26.57 -14.86 -9.91
CA LYS A 253 25.85 -15.25 -11.13
C LYS A 253 24.51 -15.87 -10.73
N PRO A 254 23.35 -15.26 -11.03
CA PRO A 254 22.07 -15.95 -10.90
C PRO A 254 21.98 -17.02 -12.00
N LYS A 255 21.71 -18.26 -11.61
CA LYS A 255 21.26 -19.31 -12.53
C LYS A 255 19.78 -19.10 -12.84
N GLY A 256 19.45 -19.05 -14.12
CA GLY A 256 18.10 -19.32 -14.64
C GLY A 256 17.35 -18.10 -15.16
N ASP A 257 16.81 -18.23 -16.37
CA ASP A 257 15.77 -17.36 -16.91
C ASP A 257 14.55 -17.41 -15.98
N TYR A 258 14.33 -16.34 -15.23
CA TYR A 258 13.08 -16.13 -14.50
C TYR A 258 12.01 -15.65 -15.49
N GLY A 259 11.53 -16.58 -16.33
CA GLY A 259 10.40 -16.33 -17.23
C GLY A 259 9.14 -16.04 -16.42
N ILE A 260 8.81 -14.76 -16.26
CA ILE A 260 7.54 -14.32 -15.66
C ILE A 260 6.49 -14.41 -16.76
N ARG A 261 5.44 -15.21 -16.55
CA ARG A 261 4.32 -15.33 -17.49
C ARG A 261 3.46 -14.07 -17.42
N LYS A 262 2.79 -13.70 -18.52
CA LYS A 262 1.72 -12.69 -18.45
C LYS A 262 0.57 -13.30 -17.63
N THR A 263 0.30 -12.72 -16.46
CA THR A 263 -0.80 -13.14 -15.58
C THR A 263 -2.11 -12.45 -15.99
N SER A 264 -3.15 -13.27 -16.17
CA SER A 264 -4.53 -12.90 -16.50
C SER A 264 -5.46 -13.14 -15.31
N LEU A 265 -6.69 -12.63 -15.36
CA LEU A 265 -7.71 -12.89 -14.31
C LEU A 265 -7.99 -14.39 -14.13
N LYS A 266 -7.89 -15.19 -15.19
CA LYS A 266 -8.04 -16.65 -15.10
C LYS A 266 -6.94 -17.30 -14.29
N ASP A 267 -5.72 -16.76 -14.34
CA ASP A 267 -4.60 -17.26 -13.54
C ASP A 267 -4.79 -16.90 -12.05
N ALA A 268 -5.54 -15.83 -11.73
CA ALA A 268 -5.91 -15.46 -10.37
C ALA A 268 -6.89 -16.47 -9.73
N ASP A 269 -7.86 -16.94 -10.51
CA ASP A 269 -8.84 -17.96 -10.09
C ASP A 269 -8.19 -19.33 -9.81
N GLU A 270 -7.05 -19.62 -10.44
CA GLU A 270 -6.31 -20.88 -10.29
C GLU A 270 -5.36 -20.91 -9.07
N LEU A 271 -5.15 -19.78 -8.38
CA LEU A 271 -4.42 -19.69 -7.11
C LEU A 271 -5.23 -20.33 -5.96
N THR A 272 -5.54 -21.62 -6.06
CA THR A 272 -6.29 -22.35 -5.04
C THR A 272 -5.40 -22.60 -3.80
N PRO A 273 -5.95 -22.40 -2.58
CA PRO A 273 -5.22 -22.71 -1.35
C PRO A 273 -4.94 -24.22 -1.27
N PRO A 274 -3.83 -24.65 -0.64
CA PRO A 274 -3.57 -26.06 -0.41
C PRO A 274 -4.73 -26.66 0.40
N LYS A 275 -5.13 -27.88 0.01
CA LYS A 275 -6.26 -28.63 0.58
C LYS A 275 -6.03 -28.95 2.07
N HIS A 276 -6.25 -27.99 2.96
CA HIS A 276 -6.52 -28.23 4.37
C HIS A 276 -7.91 -27.71 4.74
N LYS A 277 -8.64 -28.57 5.44
CA LYS A 277 -10.10 -28.58 5.54
C LYS A 277 -10.62 -27.49 6.48
N HIS A 278 -11.18 -26.43 5.91
CA HIS A 278 -12.42 -25.85 6.45
C HIS A 278 -13.42 -25.78 5.30
N LYS A 279 -14.33 -26.77 5.25
CA LYS A 279 -15.41 -26.84 4.27
C LYS A 279 -16.47 -25.81 4.63
N LEU A 280 -16.33 -24.58 4.14
CA LEU A 280 -17.54 -23.87 3.72
C LEU A 280 -18.11 -24.64 2.52
N SER A 281 -19.38 -25.01 2.59
CA SER A 281 -20.03 -25.80 1.56
C SER A 281 -19.96 -25.06 0.22
N ARG A 282 -19.94 -25.79 -0.90
CA ARG A 282 -19.99 -25.17 -2.25
C ARG A 282 -21.18 -24.21 -2.39
N LYS A 283 -22.26 -24.46 -1.64
CA LYS A 283 -23.44 -23.61 -1.53
C LYS A 283 -23.10 -22.26 -0.84
N ALA A 284 -22.44 -22.29 0.32
CA ALA A 284 -22.05 -21.08 1.06
C ALA A 284 -21.07 -20.18 0.29
N ARG A 285 -20.15 -20.77 -0.50
CA ARG A 285 -19.25 -19.99 -1.37
C ARG A 285 -19.98 -19.32 -2.54
N ARG A 286 -20.93 -20.04 -3.15
CA ARG A 286 -21.75 -19.50 -4.25
C ARG A 286 -22.70 -18.41 -3.74
N GLU A 287 -23.26 -18.58 -2.56
CA GLU A 287 -24.12 -17.58 -1.91
C GLU A 287 -23.34 -16.32 -1.52
N HIS A 288 -22.10 -16.45 -1.03
CA HIS A 288 -21.25 -15.29 -0.72
C HIS A 288 -20.82 -14.52 -1.97
N LEU A 289 -20.42 -15.21 -3.05
CA LEU A 289 -20.06 -14.56 -4.31
C LEU A 289 -21.28 -13.89 -4.98
N ALA A 290 -22.44 -14.55 -4.97
CA ALA A 290 -23.68 -13.95 -5.48
C ALA A 290 -24.13 -12.76 -4.63
N ARG A 291 -23.86 -12.76 -3.31
CA ARG A 291 -24.14 -11.61 -2.44
C ARG A 291 -23.23 -10.43 -2.77
N LEU A 292 -21.94 -10.67 -3.00
CA LEU A 292 -20.99 -9.65 -3.42
C LEU A 292 -21.35 -9.09 -4.81
N GLU A 293 -21.70 -9.94 -5.78
CA GLU A 293 -22.17 -9.50 -7.09
C GLU A 293 -23.43 -8.62 -6.99
N ALA A 294 -24.38 -8.98 -6.13
CA ALA A 294 -25.60 -8.20 -5.90
C ALA A 294 -25.36 -6.88 -5.14
N GLU A 295 -24.42 -6.86 -4.18
CA GLU A 295 -24.01 -5.64 -3.47
C GLU A 295 -23.33 -4.66 -4.45
N ILE A 296 -22.50 -5.16 -5.37
CA ILE A 296 -21.86 -4.37 -6.44
C ILE A 296 -22.90 -3.81 -7.43
N GLU A 297 -23.91 -4.59 -7.82
CA GLU A 297 -24.99 -4.12 -8.70
C GLU A 297 -25.90 -3.06 -8.03
N GLN A 298 -26.05 -3.09 -6.70
CA GLN A 298 -26.80 -2.07 -5.96
C GLN A 298 -26.06 -0.73 -5.87
N GLU A 299 -24.73 -0.75 -5.75
CA GLU A 299 -23.93 0.48 -5.75
C GLU A 299 -23.92 1.18 -7.13
N ASP A 300 -23.99 0.42 -8.22
CA ASP A 300 -24.09 0.97 -9.59
C ASP A 300 -25.45 1.63 -9.88
N ASN A 301 -26.44 1.49 -9.00
CA ASN A 301 -27.80 2.00 -9.17
C ASN A 301 -28.11 3.26 -8.35
N PHE A 302 -27.11 3.88 -7.70
CA PHE A 302 -27.30 5.18 -7.07
C PHE A 302 -27.38 6.28 -8.13
N PRO A 303 -28.49 7.07 -8.19
CA PRO A 303 -28.55 8.20 -9.08
C PRO A 303 -27.47 9.20 -8.68
N ILE A 304 -26.60 9.55 -9.63
CA ILE A 304 -25.70 10.68 -9.51
C ILE A 304 -26.61 11.91 -9.46
N GLU A 305 -26.88 12.44 -8.27
CA GLU A 305 -27.44 13.78 -8.13
C GLU A 305 -26.42 14.76 -8.74
N VAL A 306 -26.76 15.21 -9.95
CA VAL A 306 -26.09 16.33 -10.60
C VAL A 306 -26.43 17.56 -9.78
N TRP A 307 -25.54 17.96 -8.87
CA TRP A 307 -25.59 19.27 -8.23
C TRP A 307 -25.27 20.32 -9.29
N GLY A 308 -26.30 20.67 -10.05
CA GLY A 308 -26.32 21.80 -10.96
C GLY A 308 -26.25 23.10 -10.17
N ALA A 309 -25.37 23.98 -10.63
CA ALA A 309 -25.31 25.37 -10.25
C ALA A 309 -26.71 26.00 -10.28
N THR A 310 -27.05 26.73 -9.23
CA THR A 310 -28.04 27.80 -9.31
C THR A 310 -27.32 29.09 -8.98
N ASP A 311 -27.47 30.03 -9.92
CA ASP A 311 -27.01 31.43 -9.91
C ASP A 311 -27.48 32.22 -8.67
#